data_AF-A0AAU5H863-F1
#
_entry.id   AF-A0AAU5H863-F1
#
_cell.length_a   1.000
_cell.length_b   1.000
_cell.length_c   1.000
_cell.angle_alpha   90.00
_cell.angle_beta   90.00
_cell.angle_gamma   90.00
#
_symmetry.space_group_name_H-M   'P 1'
#
loop_
_entity.id
_entity.type
_entity.pdbx_description
1 polymer ?
#
loop_
_entity_poly.entity_id
_entity_poly.type
_entity_poly.pdbx_seq_one_letter_code
_entity_poly.pdbx_strand_id
1 'polypeptide(L)'
;MRTLFPACAVAAAVSLLLAPAAAPAFAADGDTYTVPIHQTLPLTATSEGVENEATCSTIPDDQDGWHFVLPGNSTDFVKLTVTFKPGGEQVVTSFGPPSDKHAYVASEPGAELVSAVAEVKGGEVNWFNLSHTCPAGSGSSESSSPSPSASTSASASESASGSASPSVSASASDSASASSSASASATATATASTGSDLASTGANVGGIAIAAVLLLAAGGALVVLRRRKA
;
A
#
# COMPACT_ATOMS: atom_id res chain seq x y z
N MET A 1 12.60 -70.90 -18.79
CA MET A 1 13.76 -69.98 -18.72
C MET A 1 13.26 -68.66 -18.19
N ARG A 2 13.88 -68.18 -17.10
CA ARG A 2 13.58 -66.92 -16.40
C ARG A 2 14.36 -65.80 -17.09
N THR A 3 13.69 -64.71 -17.46
CA THR A 3 14.36 -63.44 -17.78
C THR A 3 13.58 -62.29 -17.16
N LEU A 4 14.23 -61.68 -16.18
CA LEU A 4 13.91 -60.44 -15.49
C LEU A 4 14.15 -59.25 -16.42
N PHE A 5 13.30 -58.22 -16.39
CA PHE A 5 13.65 -56.86 -16.79
C PHE A 5 12.96 -55.82 -15.87
N PRO A 6 13.57 -54.63 -15.70
CA PRO A 6 13.60 -53.89 -14.45
C PRO A 6 12.70 -52.65 -14.41
N ALA A 7 12.39 -52.22 -13.19
CA ALA A 7 11.63 -51.00 -12.89
C ALA A 7 12.46 -49.74 -13.17
N CYS A 8 11.94 -48.86 -14.03
CA CYS A 8 12.41 -47.48 -14.15
C CYS A 8 11.59 -46.60 -13.20
N ALA A 9 12.24 -46.08 -12.15
CA ALA A 9 11.70 -45.00 -11.34
C ALA A 9 12.04 -43.65 -12.01
N VAL A 10 11.02 -42.87 -12.36
CA VAL A 10 11.17 -41.49 -12.84
C VAL A 10 10.89 -40.55 -11.66
N ALA A 11 11.93 -39.89 -11.17
CA ALA A 11 11.82 -38.81 -10.21
C ALA A 11 11.53 -37.50 -10.95
N ALA A 12 10.32 -36.97 -10.82
CA ALA A 12 9.97 -35.64 -11.31
C ALA A 12 10.27 -34.60 -10.21
N ALA A 13 11.36 -33.85 -10.38
CA ALA A 13 11.66 -32.68 -9.55
C ALA A 13 10.89 -31.47 -10.09
N VAL A 14 9.92 -30.97 -9.32
CA VAL A 14 9.20 -29.73 -9.61
C VAL A 14 9.99 -28.58 -8.99
N SER A 15 10.77 -27.87 -9.81
CA SER A 15 11.43 -26.63 -9.43
C SER A 15 10.41 -25.48 -9.50
N LEU A 16 9.96 -25.02 -8.34
CA LEU A 16 9.13 -23.83 -8.18
C LEU A 16 10.01 -22.60 -8.44
N LEU A 17 9.89 -22.00 -9.62
CA LEU A 17 10.54 -20.73 -9.99
C LEU A 17 9.90 -19.59 -9.18
N LEU A 18 10.62 -19.09 -8.17
CA LEU A 18 10.38 -17.76 -7.62
C LEU A 18 10.71 -16.74 -8.73
N ALA A 19 9.68 -16.08 -9.27
CA ALA A 19 9.88 -14.92 -10.13
C ALA A 19 10.44 -13.77 -9.28
N PRO A 20 11.56 -13.14 -9.66
CA PRO A 20 12.00 -11.92 -9.01
C PRO A 20 11.02 -10.82 -9.37
N ALA A 21 10.45 -10.16 -8.36
CA ALA A 21 9.77 -8.89 -8.52
C ALA A 21 10.75 -7.92 -9.17
N ALA A 22 10.57 -7.64 -10.47
CA ALA A 22 11.32 -6.62 -11.16
C ALA A 22 10.92 -5.27 -10.58
N ALA A 23 11.76 -4.74 -9.68
CA ALA A 23 11.62 -3.38 -9.23
C ALA A 23 11.70 -2.45 -10.45
N PRO A 24 10.75 -1.52 -10.64
CA PRO A 24 10.83 -0.55 -11.72
C PRO A 24 12.08 0.31 -11.53
N ALA A 25 13.03 0.18 -12.47
CA ALA A 25 14.19 1.05 -12.55
C ALA A 25 13.75 2.42 -13.09
N PHE A 26 13.36 3.32 -12.20
CA PHE A 26 13.11 4.71 -12.53
C PHE A 26 14.43 5.43 -12.83
N ALA A 27 14.42 6.20 -13.91
CA ALA A 27 15.58 6.91 -14.45
C ALA A 27 16.16 7.90 -13.43
N ALA A 28 17.48 7.91 -13.33
CA ALA A 28 18.25 8.82 -12.51
C ALA A 28 18.18 10.25 -13.08
N ASP A 29 17.31 11.08 -12.53
CA ASP A 29 17.33 12.53 -12.73
C ASP A 29 17.04 13.24 -11.40
N GLY A 30 18.11 13.71 -10.75
CA GLY A 30 18.12 14.32 -9.43
C GLY A 30 18.07 13.27 -8.31
N ASP A 31 18.96 13.38 -7.32
CA ASP A 31 19.08 12.39 -6.24
C ASP A 31 17.76 12.26 -5.45
N THR A 32 16.91 11.31 -5.84
CA THR A 32 15.74 10.93 -5.07
C THR A 32 16.17 10.03 -3.92
N TYR A 33 15.56 10.21 -2.76
CA TYR A 33 15.78 9.34 -1.62
C TYR A 33 14.46 8.98 -0.95
N THR A 34 14.49 7.94 -0.13
CA THR A 34 13.31 7.39 0.52
C THR A 34 13.21 7.89 1.96
N VAL A 35 12.02 8.31 2.35
CA VAL A 35 11.70 8.76 3.70
C VAL A 35 10.48 8.04 4.25
N PRO A 36 10.51 7.55 5.50
CA PRO A 36 9.36 6.95 6.15
C PRO A 36 8.39 8.01 6.69
N ILE A 37 7.17 7.58 7.00
CA ILE A 37 6.24 8.37 7.80
C ILE A 37 6.73 8.50 9.25
N HIS A 38 6.44 9.64 9.89
CA HIS A 38 6.83 9.93 11.26
C HIS A 38 5.92 9.27 12.31
N GLN A 39 4.64 9.08 11.98
CA GLN A 39 3.64 8.51 12.88
C GLN A 39 3.91 7.04 13.19
N THR A 40 3.58 6.62 14.42
CA THR A 40 3.58 5.22 14.80
C THR A 40 2.44 4.49 14.09
N LEU A 41 2.76 3.36 13.45
CA LEU A 41 1.80 2.49 12.76
C LEU A 41 1.56 1.20 13.56
N PRO A 42 0.39 0.55 13.42
CA PRO A 42 -0.73 0.89 12.53
C PRO A 42 -1.60 2.02 13.07
N LEU A 43 -2.33 2.71 12.18
CA LEU A 43 -3.27 3.77 12.56
C LEU A 43 -4.52 3.76 11.66
N THR A 44 -5.67 4.12 12.22
CA THR A 44 -6.94 4.38 11.50
C THR A 44 -7.21 5.89 11.42
N ALA A 45 -8.11 6.32 10.55
CA ALA A 45 -8.48 7.74 10.43
C ALA A 45 -8.99 8.31 11.77
N THR A 46 -9.71 7.49 12.53
CA THR A 46 -10.27 7.88 13.84
C THR A 46 -9.36 7.59 15.03
N SER A 47 -8.08 7.26 14.83
CA SER A 47 -7.17 6.93 15.92
C SER A 47 -6.87 8.13 16.82
N GLU A 48 -6.67 7.88 18.11
CA GLU A 48 -6.28 8.94 19.05
C GLU A 48 -4.95 9.59 18.65
N GLY A 49 -4.89 10.91 18.69
CA GLY A 49 -3.71 11.68 18.28
C GLY A 49 -3.62 11.96 16.77
N VAL A 50 -4.59 11.50 15.98
CA VAL A 50 -4.75 11.91 14.57
C VAL A 50 -5.71 13.09 14.51
N GLU A 51 -5.29 14.19 13.89
CA GLU A 51 -6.17 15.32 13.65
C GLU A 51 -7.22 14.93 12.61
N ASN A 52 -8.49 15.22 12.90
CA ASN A 52 -9.62 14.88 12.05
C ASN A 52 -10.25 16.15 11.48
N GLU A 53 -10.41 16.18 10.16
CA GLU A 53 -11.13 17.24 9.45
C GLU A 53 -12.40 16.67 8.80
N ALA A 54 -13.39 17.55 8.59
CA ALA A 54 -14.68 17.13 8.02
C ALA A 54 -14.56 16.68 6.56
N THR A 55 -13.60 17.24 5.81
CA THR A 55 -13.48 17.01 4.36
C THR A 55 -12.02 17.04 3.93
N CYS A 56 -11.59 16.04 3.16
CA CYS A 56 -10.28 16.01 2.54
C CYS A 56 -10.46 16.39 1.07
N SER A 57 -9.69 17.36 0.58
CA SER A 57 -9.82 17.80 -0.82
C SER A 57 -9.66 16.61 -1.77
N THR A 58 -10.60 16.49 -2.71
CA THR A 58 -10.63 15.45 -3.77
C THR A 58 -11.02 14.04 -3.30
N ILE A 59 -11.20 13.80 -1.99
CA ILE A 59 -11.62 12.50 -1.47
C ILE A 59 -13.14 12.50 -1.28
N PRO A 60 -13.87 11.49 -1.78
CA PRO A 60 -15.31 11.39 -1.58
C PRO A 60 -15.66 11.06 -0.13
N ASP A 61 -16.82 11.53 0.34
CA ASP A 61 -17.27 11.43 1.74
C ASP A 61 -17.54 9.98 2.23
N ASP A 62 -17.57 9.02 1.30
CA ASP A 62 -17.75 7.59 1.57
C ASP A 62 -16.43 6.85 1.81
N GLN A 63 -15.30 7.56 1.83
CA GLN A 63 -13.96 7.01 2.04
C GLN A 63 -13.22 7.77 3.14
N ASP A 64 -12.28 7.09 3.78
CA ASP A 64 -11.36 7.75 4.70
C ASP A 64 -10.30 8.50 3.88
N GLY A 65 -10.22 9.81 4.09
CA GLY A 65 -9.21 10.67 3.50
C GLY A 65 -7.96 10.79 4.35
N TRP A 66 -6.79 10.78 3.70
CA TRP A 66 -5.48 10.86 4.34
C TRP A 66 -4.67 11.97 3.71
N HIS A 67 -4.19 12.92 4.51
CA HIS A 67 -3.38 14.03 4.02
C HIS A 67 -1.96 13.97 4.58
N PHE A 68 -1.00 13.67 3.70
CA PHE A 68 0.41 13.59 4.03
C PHE A 68 1.15 14.84 3.56
N VAL A 69 2.08 15.32 4.39
CA VAL A 69 2.83 16.56 4.16
C VAL A 69 4.31 16.37 4.42
N LEU A 70 5.15 16.89 3.52
CA LEU A 70 6.60 16.99 3.72
C LEU A 70 6.96 18.20 4.59
N PRO A 71 7.87 18.06 5.56
CA PRO A 71 8.38 19.20 6.31
C PRO A 71 9.31 20.06 5.42
N GLY A 72 9.41 21.34 5.76
CA GLY A 72 10.30 22.27 5.08
C GLY A 72 9.80 22.76 3.72
N ASN A 73 10.65 23.50 3.00
CA ASN A 73 10.25 24.23 1.80
C ASN A 73 10.96 23.83 0.50
N SER A 74 11.94 22.94 0.57
CA SER A 74 12.85 22.61 -0.53
C SER A 74 12.74 21.16 -1.03
N THR A 75 11.77 20.41 -0.55
CA THR A 75 11.59 18.98 -0.83
C THR A 75 10.19 18.74 -1.36
N ASP A 76 10.07 17.92 -2.39
CA ASP A 76 8.81 17.58 -3.04
C ASP A 76 8.61 16.06 -3.10
N PHE A 77 7.35 15.60 -3.06
CA PHE A 77 7.05 14.20 -3.29
C PHE A 77 7.28 13.82 -4.75
N VAL A 78 7.82 12.63 -4.97
CA VAL A 78 7.99 12.00 -6.29
C VAL A 78 7.10 10.77 -6.41
N LYS A 79 7.03 9.98 -5.33
CA LYS A 79 6.19 8.80 -5.24
C LYS A 79 5.83 8.58 -3.78
N LEU A 80 4.57 8.29 -3.49
CA LEU A 80 4.13 7.87 -2.16
C LEU A 80 3.55 6.47 -2.28
N THR A 81 4.11 5.52 -1.55
CA THR A 81 3.57 4.17 -1.42
C THR A 81 2.96 4.03 -0.03
N VAL A 82 1.66 3.75 0.03
CA VAL A 82 0.95 3.47 1.29
C VAL A 82 0.34 2.08 1.24
N THR A 83 0.23 1.44 2.39
CA THR A 83 -0.42 0.14 2.52
C THR A 83 -1.50 0.21 3.58
N PHE A 84 -2.72 -0.19 3.21
CA PHE A 84 -3.89 -0.25 4.08
C PHE A 84 -4.32 -1.69 4.36
N LYS A 85 -4.97 -1.90 5.51
CA LYS A 85 -5.67 -3.14 5.86
C LYS A 85 -7.10 -2.83 6.34
N PRO A 86 -8.15 -3.29 5.64
CA PRO A 86 -8.13 -3.83 4.27
C PRO A 86 -7.68 -2.77 3.24
N GLY A 87 -7.41 -3.18 2.00
CA GLY A 87 -7.13 -2.27 0.89
C GLY A 87 -5.80 -2.50 0.15
N GLY A 88 -4.80 -3.11 0.80
CA GLY A 88 -3.53 -3.44 0.16
C GLY A 88 -2.64 -2.21 -0.11
N GLU A 89 -1.68 -2.36 -1.03
CA GLU A 89 -0.74 -1.30 -1.40
C GLU A 89 -1.33 -0.37 -2.47
N GLN A 90 -1.17 0.94 -2.26
CA GLN A 90 -1.49 1.98 -3.22
C GLN A 90 -0.24 2.82 -3.50
N VAL A 91 -0.03 3.15 -4.78
CA VAL A 91 1.07 4.00 -5.25
C VAL A 91 0.50 5.30 -5.80
N VAL A 92 0.91 6.42 -5.22
CA VAL A 92 0.46 7.77 -5.55
C VAL A 92 1.60 8.53 -6.19
N THR A 93 1.34 9.08 -7.38
CA THR A 93 2.29 9.86 -8.18
C THR A 93 1.72 11.23 -8.59
N SER A 94 0.59 11.62 -8.00
CA SER A 94 -0.07 12.91 -8.21
C SER A 94 -0.16 13.62 -6.87
N PHE A 95 0.35 14.84 -6.82
CA PHE A 95 0.50 15.62 -5.59
C PHE A 95 -0.07 17.03 -5.76
N GLY A 96 -0.33 17.70 -4.64
CA GLY A 96 -0.97 19.01 -4.58
C GLY A 96 -2.48 18.98 -4.86
N PRO A 97 -3.13 20.16 -4.93
CA PRO A 97 -2.62 21.51 -4.63
C PRO A 97 -2.36 21.74 -3.12
N PRO A 98 -1.68 22.84 -2.69
CA PRO A 98 -1.10 23.94 -3.47
C PRO A 98 0.32 23.68 -4.02
N SER A 99 0.94 22.57 -3.64
CA SER A 99 2.28 22.18 -4.11
C SER A 99 2.45 20.67 -4.04
N ASP A 100 3.53 20.16 -4.65
CA ASP A 100 3.89 18.73 -4.64
C ASP A 100 4.32 18.21 -3.25
N LYS A 101 4.10 18.99 -2.19
CA LYS A 101 4.33 18.62 -0.78
C LYS A 101 3.11 18.04 -0.10
N HIS A 102 1.96 18.04 -0.77
CA HIS A 102 0.71 17.54 -0.25
C HIS A 102 0.34 16.28 -1.03
N ALA A 103 0.14 15.18 -0.33
CA ALA A 103 -0.37 13.96 -0.93
C ALA A 103 -1.69 13.60 -0.27
N TYR A 104 -2.70 13.35 -1.09
CA TYR A 104 -4.02 12.92 -0.66
C TYR A 104 -4.25 11.48 -1.09
N VAL A 105 -4.66 10.63 -0.15
CA VAL A 105 -4.97 9.23 -0.44
C VAL A 105 -6.33 8.89 0.14
N ALA A 106 -7.04 7.98 -0.52
CA ALA A 106 -8.32 7.45 -0.06
C ALA A 106 -8.14 6.00 0.39
N SER A 107 -8.87 5.59 1.42
CA SER A 107 -9.02 4.17 1.79
C SER A 107 -10.48 3.83 2.07
N GLU A 108 -10.76 2.53 2.14
CA GLU A 108 -12.03 2.06 2.67
C GLU A 108 -12.25 2.59 4.10
N PRO A 109 -13.50 2.87 4.49
CA PRO A 109 -13.83 3.30 5.86
C PRO A 109 -13.32 2.32 6.92
N GLY A 110 -12.59 2.84 7.90
CA GLY A 110 -12.02 2.06 9.00
C GLY A 110 -10.76 1.28 8.64
N ALA A 111 -10.17 1.49 7.46
CA ALA A 111 -8.93 0.83 7.09
C ALA A 111 -7.74 1.33 7.94
N GLU A 112 -6.86 0.39 8.30
CA GLU A 112 -5.63 0.68 9.02
C GLU A 112 -4.49 0.97 8.04
N LEU A 113 -3.90 2.16 8.13
CA LEU A 113 -2.61 2.46 7.52
C LEU A 113 -1.53 1.66 8.25
N VAL A 114 -0.88 0.72 7.57
CA VAL A 114 0.15 -0.16 8.13
C VAL A 114 1.55 0.14 7.60
N SER A 115 1.67 0.84 6.49
CA SER A 115 2.94 1.33 5.95
C SER A 115 2.73 2.60 5.13
N ALA A 116 3.65 3.54 5.22
CA ALA A 116 3.70 4.70 4.35
C ALA A 116 5.17 5.11 4.14
N VAL A 117 5.59 5.12 2.88
CA VAL A 117 6.96 5.39 2.46
C VAL A 117 6.93 6.29 1.23
N ALA A 118 7.71 7.37 1.25
CA ALA A 118 7.77 8.30 0.14
C ALA A 118 9.16 8.33 -0.48
N GLU A 119 9.21 8.41 -1.81
CA GLU A 119 10.37 8.90 -2.54
C GLU A 119 10.20 10.40 -2.74
N VAL A 120 11.24 11.14 -2.41
CA VAL A 120 11.26 12.60 -2.43
C VAL A 120 12.46 13.09 -3.20
N LYS A 121 12.41 14.35 -3.64
CA LYS A 121 13.52 15.05 -4.30
C LYS A 121 13.71 16.43 -3.70
N GLY A 122 14.95 16.91 -3.74
CA GLY A 122 15.32 18.23 -3.21
C GLY A 122 15.37 18.28 -1.69
N GLY A 123 16.21 19.17 -1.15
CA GLY A 123 16.45 19.29 0.28
C GLY A 123 16.87 17.97 0.96
N GLU A 124 16.88 17.98 2.28
CA GLU A 124 17.13 16.79 3.11
C GLU A 124 16.09 16.75 4.23
N VAL A 125 15.22 15.74 4.20
CA VAL A 125 14.25 15.44 5.25
C VAL A 125 14.39 13.98 5.66
N ASN A 126 14.17 13.67 6.93
CA ASN A 126 14.31 12.30 7.43
C ASN A 126 12.97 11.56 7.49
N TRP A 127 11.84 12.28 7.36
CA TRP A 127 10.49 11.75 7.44
C TRP A 127 9.48 12.72 6.82
N PHE A 128 8.26 12.24 6.62
CA PHE A 128 7.09 13.08 6.33
C PHE A 128 5.99 12.85 7.39
N ASN A 129 5.00 13.72 7.45
CA ASN A 129 3.95 13.67 8.48
C ASN A 129 2.59 13.36 7.84
N LEU A 130 1.77 12.60 8.55
CA LEU A 130 0.32 12.68 8.43
C LEU A 130 -0.16 13.98 9.10
N SER A 131 -0.75 14.89 8.32
CA SER A 131 -1.26 16.16 8.81
C SER A 131 -2.63 15.98 9.48
N HIS A 132 -3.59 15.48 8.72
CA HIS A 132 -4.93 15.17 9.21
C HIS A 132 -5.52 14.01 8.41
N THR A 133 -6.64 13.51 8.89
CA THR A 133 -7.48 12.54 8.19
C THR A 133 -8.92 13.02 8.14
N CYS A 134 -9.71 12.45 7.24
CA CYS A 134 -11.12 12.75 7.11
C CYS A 134 -11.88 11.44 7.07
N PRO A 135 -12.32 10.91 8.23
CA PRO A 135 -13.04 9.66 8.26
C PRO A 135 -14.32 9.72 7.44
N ALA A 136 -14.67 8.63 6.78
CA ALA A 136 -15.91 8.53 6.01
C ALA A 136 -17.13 8.85 6.90
N GLY A 137 -18.08 9.61 6.35
CA GLY A 137 -19.30 9.98 7.08
C GLY A 137 -19.14 11.07 8.16
N SER A 138 -17.95 11.65 8.32
CA SER A 138 -17.71 12.77 9.27
C SER A 138 -18.50 14.04 8.94
N GLY A 139 -19.02 14.16 7.71
CA GLY A 139 -19.87 15.27 7.23
C GLY A 139 -21.24 15.43 7.91
N SER A 140 -21.56 14.65 8.95
CA SER A 140 -22.80 14.82 9.74
C SER A 140 -22.60 14.86 11.26
N SER A 141 -21.37 14.79 11.77
CA SER A 141 -21.14 15.01 13.20
C SER A 141 -20.94 16.49 13.47
N GLU A 142 -22.03 17.17 13.82
CA GLU A 142 -21.99 18.43 14.57
C GLU A 142 -20.96 18.29 15.69
N SER A 143 -19.96 19.18 15.68
CA SER A 143 -18.96 19.35 16.73
C SER A 143 -19.67 19.70 18.04
N SER A 144 -20.17 18.68 18.73
CA SER A 144 -20.57 18.79 20.12
C SER A 144 -19.27 18.74 20.90
N SER A 145 -18.62 19.88 21.06
CA SER A 145 -17.60 20.09 22.09
C SER A 145 -18.34 20.09 23.43
N PRO A 146 -18.35 19.02 24.25
CA PRO A 146 -18.79 19.18 25.63
C PRO A 146 -17.74 20.06 26.30
N SER A 147 -18.10 21.30 26.61
CA SER A 147 -17.32 22.13 27.54
C SER A 147 -17.55 21.58 28.95
N PRO A 148 -16.59 20.91 29.62
CA PRO A 148 -16.77 20.53 31.01
C PRO A 148 -16.57 21.76 31.88
N SER A 149 -17.66 22.43 32.25
CA SER A 149 -17.70 23.35 33.37
C SER A 149 -18.60 22.78 34.45
N ALA A 150 -18.00 22.08 35.42
CA ALA A 150 -18.44 22.05 36.81
C ALA A 150 -17.45 21.25 37.68
N SER A 151 -16.59 21.98 38.38
CA SER A 151 -15.90 21.49 39.57
C SER A 151 -16.92 21.27 40.69
N THR A 152 -17.08 20.04 41.15
CA THR A 152 -17.57 19.77 42.51
C THR A 152 -16.70 18.71 43.15
N SER A 153 -15.89 19.20 44.09
CA SER A 153 -15.11 18.45 45.07
C SER A 153 -16.04 17.82 46.09
N ALA A 154 -15.91 16.51 46.32
CA ALA A 154 -16.30 15.88 47.58
C ALA A 154 -15.50 14.57 47.76
N SER A 155 -14.56 14.61 48.70
CA SER A 155 -13.88 13.46 49.28
C SER A 155 -14.87 12.54 50.01
N ALA A 156 -14.74 11.23 49.77
CA ALA A 156 -15.09 10.22 50.77
C ALA A 156 -14.19 8.98 50.56
N SER A 157 -13.26 8.83 51.49
CA SER A 157 -12.55 7.59 51.82
C SER A 157 -13.56 6.57 52.34
N GLU A 158 -13.43 5.28 51.98
CA GLU A 158 -13.62 4.13 52.90
C GLU A 158 -13.06 2.85 52.25
N SER A 159 -12.29 2.13 53.07
CA SER A 159 -11.69 0.82 52.82
C SER A 159 -12.73 -0.30 52.90
N ALA A 160 -12.67 -1.29 52.02
CA ALA A 160 -13.20 -2.62 52.32
C ALA A 160 -12.44 -3.72 51.54
N SER A 161 -11.77 -4.56 52.32
CA SER A 161 -11.15 -5.82 51.91
C SER A 161 -12.24 -6.86 51.62
N GLY A 162 -12.16 -7.53 50.47
CA GLY A 162 -13.12 -8.56 50.05
C GLY A 162 -12.44 -9.63 49.21
N SER A 163 -11.94 -10.67 49.88
CA SER A 163 -11.43 -11.91 49.30
C SER A 163 -12.59 -12.79 48.81
N ALA A 164 -12.57 -13.20 47.54
CA ALA A 164 -13.22 -14.44 47.08
C ALA A 164 -12.64 -14.89 45.73
N SER A 165 -11.96 -16.04 45.77
CA SER A 165 -11.75 -16.95 44.63
C SER A 165 -12.88 -18.00 44.70
N PRO A 166 -13.49 -18.44 43.58
CA PRO A 166 -12.94 -19.61 42.90
C PRO A 166 -13.13 -19.69 41.37
N SER A 167 -12.35 -20.62 40.81
CA SER A 167 -12.29 -21.14 39.44
C SER A 167 -13.62 -21.50 38.79
N VAL A 168 -13.69 -21.28 37.47
CA VAL A 168 -14.51 -22.08 36.54
C VAL A 168 -13.72 -22.39 35.27
N SER A 169 -13.41 -23.67 35.12
CA SER A 169 -13.05 -24.31 33.85
C SER A 169 -14.27 -24.37 32.94
N ALA A 170 -14.10 -24.01 31.67
CA ALA A 170 -14.94 -24.52 30.60
C ALA A 170 -14.07 -24.74 29.35
N SER A 171 -13.78 -26.01 29.10
CA SER A 171 -13.32 -26.51 27.80
C SER A 171 -14.49 -26.49 26.83
N ALA A 172 -14.28 -25.94 25.64
CA ALA A 172 -15.07 -26.27 24.46
C ALA A 172 -14.13 -26.36 23.26
N SER A 173 -13.83 -27.60 22.89
CA SER A 173 -13.32 -27.97 21.58
C SER A 173 -14.47 -27.91 20.60
N ASP A 174 -14.31 -27.20 19.49
CA ASP A 174 -15.07 -27.51 18.28
C ASP A 174 -14.17 -27.50 17.06
N SER A 175 -14.22 -28.64 16.40
CA SER A 175 -13.52 -29.00 15.18
C SER A 175 -14.50 -28.83 14.04
N ALA A 176 -14.13 -28.07 13.01
CA ALA A 176 -14.80 -28.17 11.71
C ALA A 176 -13.79 -27.93 10.58
N SER A 177 -13.41 -29.04 9.96
CA SER A 177 -12.84 -29.08 8.60
C SER A 177 -13.92 -28.77 7.57
N ALA A 178 -13.59 -27.98 6.55
CA ALA A 178 -14.23 -28.09 5.24
C ALA A 178 -13.25 -27.69 4.13
N SER A 179 -12.84 -28.71 3.37
CA SER A 179 -12.29 -28.58 2.01
C SER A 179 -13.38 -28.17 1.03
N SER A 180 -13.03 -27.37 0.02
CA SER A 180 -13.56 -27.59 -1.34
C SER A 180 -12.76 -26.83 -2.40
N SER A 181 -12.17 -27.61 -3.30
CA SER A 181 -11.69 -27.26 -4.62
C SER A 181 -12.74 -26.51 -5.46
N ALA A 182 -12.29 -25.58 -6.30
CA ALA A 182 -12.89 -25.33 -7.60
C ALA A 182 -11.84 -24.83 -8.59
N SER A 183 -11.49 -25.71 -9.54
CA SER A 183 -10.93 -25.34 -10.84
C SER A 183 -11.99 -24.59 -11.64
N ALA A 184 -11.61 -23.51 -12.31
CA ALA A 184 -12.29 -23.05 -13.51
C ALA A 184 -11.24 -22.56 -14.52
N SER A 185 -10.98 -23.42 -15.51
CA SER A 185 -10.54 -23.01 -16.83
C SER A 185 -11.64 -22.15 -17.46
N ALA A 186 -11.27 -20.98 -17.98
CA ALA A 186 -12.10 -20.28 -18.96
C ALA A 186 -11.20 -19.78 -20.10
N THR A 187 -11.37 -20.49 -21.20
CA THR A 187 -11.02 -20.25 -22.59
C THR A 187 -11.09 -18.77 -23.00
N ALA A 188 -10.01 -18.29 -23.61
CA ALA A 188 -9.98 -17.04 -24.35
C ALA A 188 -10.92 -17.12 -25.57
N THR A 189 -11.88 -16.20 -25.66
CA THR A 189 -12.59 -15.90 -26.90
C THR A 189 -12.23 -14.47 -27.28
N ALA A 190 -11.41 -14.32 -28.32
CA ALA A 190 -11.14 -13.03 -28.94
C ALA A 190 -12.36 -12.64 -29.79
N THR A 191 -13.07 -11.59 -29.37
CA THR A 191 -14.04 -10.90 -30.21
C THR A 191 -13.46 -9.52 -30.52
N ALA A 192 -13.13 -9.31 -31.79
CA ALA A 192 -12.82 -8.01 -32.33
C ALA A 192 -14.10 -7.15 -32.31
N SER A 193 -14.06 -6.04 -31.57
CA SER A 193 -15.06 -4.98 -31.66
C SER A 193 -14.37 -3.65 -31.87
N THR A 194 -14.61 -3.13 -33.07
CA THR A 194 -14.31 -1.81 -33.58
C THR A 194 -15.11 -0.76 -32.82
N GLY A 195 -14.44 0.30 -32.36
CA GLY A 195 -15.07 1.60 -32.09
C GLY A 195 -15.57 1.82 -30.66
N SER A 196 -14.89 2.72 -29.95
CA SER A 196 -15.47 3.91 -29.31
C SER A 196 -14.60 4.39 -28.16
N ASP A 197 -14.09 5.60 -28.37
CA ASP A 197 -13.65 6.62 -27.43
C ASP A 197 -13.72 6.30 -25.93
N LEU A 198 -12.55 5.99 -25.37
CA LEU A 198 -12.26 6.14 -23.94
C LEU A 198 -11.13 7.15 -23.79
N ALA A 199 -11.20 7.97 -22.73
CA ALA A 199 -10.31 9.11 -22.51
C ALA A 199 -8.83 8.73 -22.66
N SER A 200 -8.20 9.37 -23.66
CA SER A 200 -6.78 9.26 -23.96
C SER A 200 -5.95 9.88 -22.83
N THR A 201 -5.62 9.11 -21.79
CA THR A 201 -4.51 9.45 -20.89
C THR A 201 -3.21 9.16 -21.65
N GLY A 202 -2.71 10.20 -22.32
CA GLY A 202 -1.51 10.13 -23.16
C GLY A 202 -0.23 9.91 -22.37
N ALA A 203 0.03 8.68 -21.93
CA ALA A 203 1.39 8.25 -21.67
C ALA A 203 2.09 8.08 -23.02
N ASN A 204 3.09 8.92 -23.31
CA ASN A 204 3.86 8.89 -24.55
C ASN A 204 4.77 7.64 -24.60
N VAL A 205 4.18 6.46 -24.83
CA VAL A 205 4.90 5.17 -24.87
C VAL A 205 5.83 5.07 -26.11
N GLY A 206 5.67 5.97 -27.09
CA GLY A 206 6.47 5.99 -28.31
C GLY A 206 7.97 6.22 -28.08
N GLY A 207 8.35 6.99 -27.05
CA GLY A 207 9.76 7.26 -26.75
C GLY A 207 10.52 6.05 -26.20
N ILE A 208 9.86 5.25 -25.35
CA ILE A 208 10.48 4.10 -24.67
C ILE A 208 10.77 2.96 -25.65
N ALA A 209 9.90 2.74 -26.63
CA ALA A 209 10.11 1.71 -27.65
C ALA A 209 11.36 1.99 -28.52
N ILE A 210 11.60 3.26 -28.87
CA ILE A 210 12.78 3.64 -29.69
C ILE A 210 14.08 3.46 -28.90
N ALA A 211 14.10 3.85 -27.62
CA ALA A 211 15.26 3.68 -26.75
C ALA A 211 15.64 2.20 -26.57
N ALA A 212 14.65 1.31 -26.40
CA ALA A 212 14.88 -0.12 -26.27
C ALA A 212 15.51 -0.73 -27.54
N VAL A 213 15.05 -0.31 -28.73
CA VAL A 213 15.62 -0.79 -30.01
C VAL A 213 17.07 -0.32 -30.19
N LEU A 214 17.38 0.92 -29.82
CA LEU A 214 18.75 1.44 -29.90
C LEU A 214 19.71 0.71 -28.94
N LEU A 215 19.27 0.43 -27.71
CA LEU A 215 20.05 -0.35 -26.73
C LEU A 215 20.31 -1.78 -27.21
N LEU A 216 19.32 -2.45 -27.78
CA LEU A 216 19.47 -3.80 -28.35
C LEU A 216 20.46 -3.79 -29.54
N ALA A 217 20.39 -2.79 -30.41
CA ALA A 217 21.31 -2.65 -31.53
C ALA A 217 22.76 -2.40 -31.06
N ALA A 218 22.95 -1.51 -30.08
CA ALA A 218 24.26 -1.21 -29.50
C ALA A 218 24.88 -2.43 -28.79
N GLY A 219 24.09 -3.15 -27.99
CA GLY A 219 24.51 -4.38 -27.33
C GLY A 219 24.90 -5.48 -28.34
N GLY A 220 24.10 -5.66 -29.39
CA GLY A 220 24.40 -6.60 -30.48
C GLY A 220 25.70 -6.25 -31.21
N ALA A 221 25.91 -4.98 -31.55
CA ALA A 221 27.14 -4.52 -32.21
C ALA A 221 28.39 -4.76 -31.34
N LEU A 222 28.30 -4.48 -30.03
CA LEU A 222 29.41 -4.68 -29.10
C LEU A 222 29.80 -6.17 -28.99
N VAL A 223 28.81 -7.08 -28.94
CA VAL A 223 29.07 -8.54 -28.93
C VAL A 223 29.75 -9.00 -30.22
N VAL A 224 29.31 -8.53 -31.38
CA VAL A 224 29.93 -8.88 -32.67
C VAL A 224 31.37 -8.36 -32.78
N LEU A 225 31.62 -7.13 -32.33
CA LEU A 225 32.98 -6.56 -32.30
C LEU A 225 33.90 -7.31 -31.34
N ARG A 226 33.39 -7.76 -30.19
CA ARG A 226 34.17 -8.57 -29.24
C ARG A 226 34.52 -9.94 -29.84
N ARG A 227 33.61 -10.56 -30.60
CA ARG A 227 33.85 -11.85 -31.26
C ARG A 227 34.82 -11.78 -32.45
N ARG A 228 35.00 -10.61 -33.07
CA ARG A 228 35.96 -10.42 -34.17
C ARG A 228 37.39 -10.16 -33.71
N LYS A 229 37.59 -9.88 -32.42
CA LYS A 229 38.90 -9.56 -31.83
C LYS A 229 39.51 -10.74 -31.05
N ALA A 230 38.78 -11.84 -30.93
CA ALA A 230 39.26 -13.14 -30.46
C ALA A 230 39.45 -14.07 -31.67
#